data_AF-A0A4Q5PNZ8-F1
#
_entry.id   AF-A0A4Q5PNZ8-F1
#
_cell.length_a   1.000
_cell.length_b   1.000
_cell.length_c   1.000
_cell.angle_alpha   90.00
_cell.angle_beta   90.00
_cell.angle_gamma   90.00
#
_symmetry.space_group_name_H-M   'P 1'
#
loop_
_entity.id
_entity.type
_entity.pdbx_description
1 polymer ?
#
loop_
_entity_poly.entity_id
_entity_poly.type
_entity_poly.pdbx_seq_one_letter_code
_entity_poly.pdbx_strand_id
1 'polypeptide(L)'
;MPTIRNNLQASYKELRVDLRLEPVQNGQNRLDARLDEIRLAMGDSLGDAGCSRFPALVRRIGAALDAPGLWYLRSPLMVALCGLYGEEAARRKIESISTHFDGLLPSGLHSRPSPLDH
;
A
#
# COMPACT_ATOMS: atom_id res chain seq x y z
N MET A 1 -64.87 20.16 -0.92
CA MET A 1 -63.80 20.88 -0.20
C MET A 1 -63.12 19.90 0.75
N PRO A 2 -61.79 19.78 0.81
CA PRO A 2 -60.82 19.41 -0.22
C PRO A 2 -60.16 18.02 0.04
N THR A 3 -59.81 17.34 -1.06
CA THR A 3 -58.57 16.59 -1.33
C THR A 3 -57.82 15.85 -0.20
N ILE A 4 -57.98 14.52 -0.11
CA ILE A 4 -56.97 13.62 0.48
C ILE A 4 -56.07 13.10 -0.65
N ARG A 5 -55.13 13.95 -1.05
CA ARG A 5 -54.06 13.63 -2.00
C ARG A 5 -52.95 12.92 -1.23
N ASN A 6 -52.69 11.69 -1.65
CA ASN A 6 -51.35 11.13 -1.83
C ASN A 6 -50.34 11.35 -0.69
N ASN A 7 -50.33 10.46 0.31
CA ASN A 7 -49.27 10.44 1.34
C ASN A 7 -48.61 9.07 1.57
N LEU A 8 -48.72 8.14 0.61
CA LEU A 8 -47.95 6.89 0.63
C LEU A 8 -46.52 7.05 0.09
N GLN A 9 -46.19 8.18 -0.54
CA GLN A 9 -44.83 8.43 -1.06
C GLN A 9 -43.89 9.07 -0.03
N ALA A 10 -44.43 9.63 1.06
CA ALA A 10 -43.64 10.19 2.16
C ALA A 10 -43.10 9.09 3.10
N SER A 11 -43.84 8.00 3.29
CA SER A 11 -43.45 6.92 4.21
C SER A 11 -42.26 6.07 3.74
N TYR A 12 -42.01 5.99 2.42
CA TYR A 12 -40.84 5.26 1.89
C TYR A 12 -39.52 6.04 1.98
N LYS A 13 -39.56 7.34 2.32
CA LYS A 13 -38.34 8.15 2.54
C LYS A 13 -37.86 8.09 3.99
N GLU A 14 -38.75 7.91 4.96
CA GLU A 14 -38.40 7.88 6.38
C GLU A 14 -38.03 6.48 6.89
N LEU A 15 -38.37 5.40 6.18
CA LEU A 15 -37.97 4.04 6.54
C LEU A 15 -36.59 3.61 6.04
N ARG A 16 -35.81 4.51 5.42
CA ARG A 16 -34.43 4.24 4.94
C ARG A 16 -33.36 5.04 5.69
N VAL A 17 -33.60 5.35 6.96
CA VAL A 17 -32.60 6.01 7.81
C VAL A 17 -31.77 5.00 8.64
N ASP A 18 -32.15 3.71 8.69
CA ASP A 18 -31.52 2.71 9.58
C ASP A 18 -30.91 1.46 8.89
N LEU A 19 -30.46 1.60 7.64
CA LEU A 19 -29.46 0.66 7.11
C LEU A 19 -28.30 1.42 6.48
N ARG A 20 -27.73 2.32 7.28
CA ARG A 20 -26.39 2.83 7.04
C ARG A 20 -25.42 1.67 7.26
N LEU A 21 -25.17 0.90 6.20
CA LEU A 21 -23.87 0.26 6.04
C LEU A 21 -22.86 1.41 5.95
N GLU A 22 -22.33 1.83 7.09
CA GLU A 22 -21.15 2.69 7.09
C GLU A 22 -20.10 1.98 6.24
N PRO A 23 -19.52 2.64 5.22
CA PRO A 23 -18.45 2.01 4.48
C PRO A 23 -17.28 1.84 5.44
N VAL A 24 -17.13 0.62 5.99
CA VAL A 24 -15.91 0.10 6.63
C VAL A 24 -14.69 0.19 5.68
N GLN A 25 -14.89 0.68 4.47
CA GLN A 25 -13.94 0.78 3.37
C GLN A 25 -12.99 1.98 3.45
N ASN A 26 -13.19 2.99 4.32
CA ASN A 26 -12.31 4.17 4.29
C ASN A 26 -10.88 3.87 4.78
N GLY A 27 -10.74 3.08 5.86
CA GLY A 27 -9.44 2.64 6.36
C GLY A 27 -8.77 1.59 5.46
N GLN A 28 -9.53 0.58 5.02
CA GLN A 28 -9.04 -0.49 4.16
C GLN A 28 -8.56 0.05 2.80
N ASN A 29 -9.35 0.91 2.15
CA ASN A 29 -9.01 1.51 0.86
C ASN A 29 -7.77 2.42 0.96
N ARG A 30 -7.60 3.14 2.08
CA ARG A 30 -6.39 3.93 2.32
C ARG A 30 -5.15 3.05 2.52
N LEU A 31 -5.28 1.90 3.17
CA LEU A 31 -4.18 0.93 3.31
C LEU A 31 -3.85 0.31 1.95
N ASP A 32 -4.84 -0.12 1.18
CA ASP A 32 -4.65 -0.67 -0.16
C ASP A 32 -3.94 0.32 -1.09
N ALA A 33 -4.36 1.59 -1.08
CA ALA A 33 -3.71 2.66 -1.83
C ALA A 33 -2.24 2.87 -1.42
N ARG A 34 -1.96 2.85 -0.10
CA ARG A 34 -0.59 2.95 0.42
C ARG A 34 0.29 1.76 -0.01
N LEU A 35 -0.27 0.56 -0.07
CA LEU A 35 0.44 -0.61 -0.57
C LEU A 35 0.69 -0.50 -2.07
N ASP A 36 -0.26 0.00 -2.85
CA ASP A 36 -0.07 0.26 -4.28
C ASP A 36 1.01 1.31 -4.55
N GLU A 37 1.07 2.39 -3.77
CA GLU A 37 2.16 3.37 -3.83
C GLU A 37 3.54 2.70 -3.64
N ILE A 38 3.66 1.78 -2.68
CA ILE A 38 4.90 1.04 -2.43
C ILE A 38 5.23 0.09 -3.59
N ARG A 39 4.23 -0.64 -4.12
CA ARG A 39 4.41 -1.53 -5.27
C ARG A 39 4.93 -0.77 -6.48
N LEU A 40 4.33 0.40 -6.76
CA LEU A 40 4.77 1.30 -7.83
C LEU A 40 6.19 1.80 -7.59
N ALA A 41 6.50 2.33 -6.39
CA ALA A 41 7.84 2.80 -6.08
C ALA A 41 8.93 1.71 -6.23
N MET A 42 8.63 0.47 -5.83
CA MET A 42 9.53 -0.66 -6.03
C MET A 42 9.70 -1.01 -7.52
N GLY A 43 8.61 -1.03 -8.29
CA GLY A 43 8.63 -1.26 -9.73
C GLY A 43 9.41 -0.19 -10.49
N ASP A 44 9.12 1.08 -10.22
CA ASP A 44 9.79 2.24 -10.83
C ASP A 44 11.30 2.25 -10.51
N SER A 45 11.68 1.81 -9.32
CA SER A 45 13.10 1.74 -8.95
C SER A 45 13.92 0.80 -9.84
N LEU A 46 13.29 -0.26 -10.37
CA LEU A 46 13.87 -1.24 -11.28
C LEU A 46 13.99 -0.69 -12.71
N GLY A 47 13.03 0.14 -13.15
CA GLY A 47 12.92 0.60 -14.53
C GLY A 47 12.71 -0.54 -15.54
N ASP A 48 12.63 -0.22 -16.83
CA ASP A 48 12.32 -1.21 -17.88
C ASP A 48 13.36 -2.33 -17.98
N ALA A 49 14.64 -1.98 -17.83
CA ALA A 49 15.74 -2.94 -17.84
C ALA A 49 15.66 -3.91 -16.65
N GLY A 50 15.36 -3.40 -15.45
CA GLY A 50 15.16 -4.23 -14.26
C GLY A 50 13.91 -5.10 -14.36
N CYS A 51 12.82 -4.58 -14.92
CA CYS A 51 11.60 -5.34 -15.13
C CYS A 51 11.82 -6.53 -16.08
N SER A 52 12.57 -6.32 -17.15
CA SER A 52 12.92 -7.36 -18.13
C SER A 52 13.89 -8.40 -17.56
N ARG A 53 14.87 -7.96 -16.75
CA ARG A 53 15.90 -8.84 -16.16
C ARG A 53 15.41 -9.63 -14.95
N PHE A 54 14.46 -9.09 -14.20
CA PHE A 54 13.95 -9.70 -12.95
C PHE A 54 12.42 -9.89 -12.94
N PRO A 55 11.82 -10.58 -13.95
CA PRO A 55 10.36 -10.70 -14.07
C PRO A 55 9.72 -11.48 -12.91
N ALA A 56 10.47 -12.37 -12.24
CA ALA A 56 10.00 -13.03 -11.04
C ALA A 56 9.86 -12.07 -9.85
N LEU A 57 10.78 -11.11 -9.69
CA LEU A 57 10.72 -10.12 -8.63
C LEU A 57 9.56 -9.13 -8.86
N VAL A 58 9.38 -8.65 -10.09
CA VAL A 58 8.25 -7.77 -10.46
C VAL A 58 6.90 -8.43 -10.14
N ARG A 59 6.72 -9.70 -10.52
CA ARG A 59 5.49 -10.45 -10.19
C ARG A 59 5.27 -10.57 -8.69
N ARG A 60 6.32 -10.80 -7.90
CA ARG A 60 6.22 -10.88 -6.43
C ARG A 60 5.86 -9.55 -5.81
N ILE A 61 6.42 -8.44 -6.32
CA ILE A 61 6.06 -7.08 -5.89
C ILE A 61 4.58 -6.83 -6.17
N GLY A 62 4.11 -7.09 -7.39
CA GLY A 62 2.71 -6.90 -7.76
C GLY A 62 1.72 -7.81 -7.01
N ALA A 63 2.14 -9.02 -6.61
CA ALA A 63 1.29 -9.99 -5.92
C ALA A 63 1.34 -9.89 -4.38
N ALA A 64 2.28 -9.14 -3.79
CA ALA A 64 2.37 -9.00 -2.35
C ALA A 64 1.12 -8.27 -1.83
N LEU A 65 0.41 -8.84 -0.84
CA LEU A 65 -0.90 -8.35 -0.38
C LEU A 65 -0.81 -7.41 0.83
N ASP A 66 0.34 -7.36 1.50
CA ASP A 66 0.49 -6.69 2.79
C ASP A 66 1.85 -5.98 2.93
N ALA A 67 1.94 -5.08 3.92
CA ALA A 67 3.15 -4.31 4.19
C ALA A 67 4.34 -5.20 4.60
N PRO A 68 4.20 -6.20 5.48
CA PRO A 68 5.30 -7.12 5.79
C PRO A 68 5.84 -7.85 4.56
N GLY A 69 4.96 -8.36 3.68
CA GLY A 69 5.36 -9.03 2.44
C GLY A 69 6.21 -8.13 1.54
N LEU A 70 5.79 -6.89 1.33
CA LEU A 70 6.56 -5.89 0.59
C LEU A 70 7.88 -5.55 1.31
N TRP A 71 7.88 -5.43 2.63
CA TRP A 71 9.09 -5.13 3.40
C TRP A 71 10.18 -6.19 3.19
N TYR A 72 9.82 -7.47 3.22
CA TYR A 72 10.78 -8.55 2.96
C TYR A 72 11.32 -8.55 1.51
N LEU A 73 10.56 -8.03 0.55
CA LEU A 73 11.02 -7.91 -0.84
C LEU A 73 12.11 -6.84 -1.01
N ARG A 74 12.34 -5.97 -0.02
CA ARG A 74 13.46 -5.01 -0.06
C ARG A 74 14.83 -5.67 -0.18
N SER A 75 15.02 -6.83 0.44
CA SER A 75 16.29 -7.58 0.37
C SER A 75 16.58 -8.09 -1.06
N PRO A 76 15.71 -8.87 -1.72
CA PRO A 76 15.92 -9.25 -3.11
C PRO A 76 15.90 -8.06 -4.07
N LEU A 77 15.15 -6.99 -3.76
CA LEU A 77 15.20 -5.75 -4.53
C LEU A 77 16.57 -5.07 -4.43
N MET A 78 17.19 -5.01 -3.24
CA MET A 78 18.54 -4.48 -3.06
C MET A 78 19.54 -5.24 -3.95
N VAL A 79 19.48 -6.57 -3.97
CA VAL A 79 20.35 -7.39 -4.83
C VAL A 79 20.14 -7.06 -6.32
N ALA A 80 18.89 -6.95 -6.76
CA ALA A 80 18.56 -6.58 -8.13
C ALA A 80 19.09 -5.18 -8.49
N LEU A 81 18.88 -4.20 -7.61
CA LEU A 81 19.34 -2.82 -7.79
C LEU A 81 20.86 -2.71 -7.79
N CYS A 82 21.57 -3.45 -6.93
CA CYS A 82 23.04 -3.51 -6.95
C CYS A 82 23.55 -4.01 -8.31
N GLY A 83 22.91 -5.05 -8.87
CA GLY A 83 23.27 -5.61 -10.17
C GLY A 83 22.93 -4.73 -11.37
N LEU A 84 22.12 -3.68 -11.18
CA LEU A 84 21.72 -2.72 -12.22
C LEU A 84 22.47 -1.40 -12.12
N TYR A 85 22.63 -0.88 -10.90
CA TYR A 85 23.04 0.51 -10.64
C TYR A 85 24.26 0.62 -9.72
N GLY A 86 24.78 -0.50 -9.20
CA GLY A 86 25.81 -0.51 -8.16
C GLY A 86 25.25 -0.32 -6.75
N GLU A 87 26.04 -0.67 -5.74
CA GLU A 87 25.58 -0.77 -4.36
C GLU A 87 25.13 0.57 -3.77
N GLU A 88 25.89 1.64 -4.02
CA GLU A 88 25.60 2.95 -3.43
C GLU A 88 24.26 3.52 -3.92
N ALA A 89 24.01 3.44 -5.24
CA ALA A 89 22.74 3.87 -5.82
C ALA A 89 21.58 2.97 -5.38
N ALA A 90 21.82 1.66 -5.27
CA ALA A 90 20.84 0.72 -4.76
C ALA A 90 20.43 1.04 -3.31
N ARG A 91 21.41 1.34 -2.44
CA ARG A 91 21.16 1.69 -1.03
C ARG A 91 20.29 2.92 -0.90
N ARG A 92 20.60 4.01 -1.63
CA ARG A 92 19.78 5.23 -1.66
C ARG A 92 18.34 4.97 -2.10
N LYS A 93 18.14 4.16 -3.14
CA LYS A 93 16.80 3.78 -3.62
C LYS A 93 16.04 2.98 -2.57
N ILE A 94 16.70 2.00 -1.94
CA ILE A 94 16.11 1.20 -0.87
C ILE A 94 15.75 2.06 0.34
N GLU A 95 16.63 2.97 0.76
CA GLU A 95 16.38 3.94 1.85
C GLU A 95 15.13 4.76 1.56
N SER A 96 15.05 5.38 0.36
CA SER A 96 13.87 6.12 -0.09
C SER A 96 12.60 5.27 -0.06
N ILE A 97 12.64 4.02 -0.54
CA ILE A 97 11.48 3.12 -0.51
C ILE A 97 11.07 2.79 0.94
N SER A 98 12.02 2.72 1.88
CA SER A 98 11.72 2.38 3.29
C SER A 98 10.81 3.39 3.95
N THR A 99 10.92 4.66 3.58
CA THR A 99 10.15 5.73 4.22
C THR A 99 8.66 5.60 3.94
N HIS A 100 8.27 4.95 2.83
CA HIS A 100 6.87 4.67 2.52
C HIS A 100 6.23 3.65 3.47
N PHE A 101 7.03 2.85 4.18
CA PHE A 101 6.55 1.88 5.18
C PHE A 101 6.27 2.50 6.55
N ASP A 102 6.56 3.80 6.74
CA ASP A 102 6.35 4.45 8.03
C ASP A 102 4.87 4.41 8.44
N GLY A 103 4.62 3.97 9.68
CA GLY A 103 3.28 3.74 10.22
C GLY A 103 2.53 2.52 9.66
N LEU A 104 3.13 1.70 8.77
CA LEU A 104 2.50 0.50 8.22
C LEU A 104 3.02 -0.81 8.84
N LEU A 105 4.17 -0.77 9.49
CA LEU A 105 4.81 -1.95 10.05
C LEU A 105 4.62 -2.02 11.58
N PRO A 106 4.44 -3.22 12.16
CA PRO A 106 4.52 -3.40 13.60
C PRO A 106 5.90 -2.98 14.10
N SER A 107 5.97 -2.47 15.33
CA SER A 107 7.17 -1.85 15.93
C SER A 107 8.43 -2.71 15.91
N GLY A 108 8.31 -4.03 15.74
CA GLY A 108 9.43 -4.98 15.64
C GLY A 108 10.04 -5.16 14.25
N LEU A 109 9.43 -4.61 13.19
CA LEU A 109 9.91 -4.71 11.80
C LEU A 109 10.66 -3.47 11.31
N HIS A 110 10.51 -2.33 11.98
CA HIS A 110 11.43 -1.22 11.82
C HIS A 110 12.81 -1.69 12.30
N SER A 111 13.85 -1.52 11.48
CA SER A 111 15.23 -1.79 11.88
C SER A 111 15.45 -1.24 13.29
N ARG A 112 15.87 -2.12 14.21
CA ARG A 112 16.25 -1.68 15.55
C ARG A 112 17.35 -0.63 15.37
N PRO A 113 17.22 0.59 15.93
CA PRO A 113 18.40 1.44 16.06
C PRO A 113 19.43 0.62 16.85
N SER A 114 20.62 0.44 16.29
CA SER A 114 21.72 -0.21 17.01
C SER A 114 21.95 0.55 18.32
N PRO A 115 21.94 -0.10 19.49
CA PRO A 115 22.22 0.56 20.77
C PRO A 115 23.67 1.02 20.95
N LEU A 116 24.46 1.14 19.88
CA LEU A 116 25.89 1.46 19.94
C LEU A 116 26.12 2.89 19.49
N ASP A 117 25.66 3.82 20.32
CA ASP A 117 26.19 5.19 20.40
C ASP A 117 26.15 5.60 21.89
N HIS A 118 27.15 5.16 22.64
CA HIS A 118 27.64 5.78 23.87
C HIS A 118 29.13 5.47 24.01
#